data_AF-A0A2K1T1H6-F1
#
_entry.id   AF-A0A2K1T1H6-F1
#
_cell.length_a   1.000
_cell.length_b   1.000
_cell.length_c   1.000
_cell.angle_alpha   90.00
_cell.angle_beta   90.00
_cell.angle_gamma   90.00
#
_symmetry.space_group_name_H-M   'P 1'
#
loop_
_entity.id
_entity.type
_entity.pdbx_description
1 polymer ?
#
loop_
_entity_poly.entity_id
_entity_poly.type
_entity_poly.pdbx_seq_one_letter_code
_entity_poly.pdbx_strand_id
1 'polypeptide(L)'
;MDLKGNDKHIYSLIGVGIEKAITARHIAQQTNLDKRTVRECVRRLIIKHKIPIIGNRKGNHKGYFIPANHSELMAGIGALEKQIEEEKKRLEVLLEAEV
;
A
#
# COMPACT_ATOMS: atom_id res chain seq x y z
N MET A 1 11.17 12.94 11.10
CA MET A 1 9.79 12.69 10.62
C MET A 1 8.85 12.71 11.81
N ASP A 2 7.88 13.61 11.85
CA ASP A 2 6.92 13.70 12.97
C ASP A 2 5.64 12.90 12.61
N LEU A 3 5.70 11.58 12.81
CA LEU A 3 4.53 10.70 12.70
C LEU A 3 3.76 10.74 14.03
N LYS A 4 2.44 10.98 13.97
CA LYS A 4 1.57 11.06 15.15
C LYS A 4 0.42 10.07 15.08
N GLY A 5 -0.08 9.71 16.26
CA GLY A 5 -1.27 8.85 16.41
C GLY A 5 -1.17 7.54 15.63
N ASN A 6 -2.25 7.21 14.92
CA ASN A 6 -2.38 5.97 14.17
C ASN A 6 -1.32 5.79 13.07
N ASP A 7 -0.83 6.88 12.46
CA ASP A 7 0.17 6.81 11.40
C ASP A 7 1.50 6.27 11.95
N LYS A 8 1.90 6.69 13.16
CA LYS A 8 3.11 6.18 13.84
C LYS A 8 2.98 4.71 14.20
N HIS A 9 1.84 4.32 14.76
CA HIS A 9 1.59 2.94 15.20
C HIS A 9 1.56 1.98 13.99
N ILE A 10 0.85 2.35 12.92
CA ILE A 10 0.80 1.54 11.70
C ILE A 10 2.18 1.45 11.04
N TYR A 11 2.93 2.55 10.98
CA TYR A 11 4.29 2.53 10.44
C TYR A 11 5.19 1.52 11.17
N SER A 12 5.13 1.45 12.50
CA SER A 12 5.94 0.47 13.27
C SER A 12 5.59 -0.99 13.02
N LEU A 13 4.40 -1.29 12.49
CA LEU A 13 3.96 -2.65 12.16
C LEU A 13 4.38 -3.08 10.74
N ILE A 14 4.69 -2.13 9.86
CA ILE A 14 5.08 -2.43 8.48
C ILE A 14 6.56 -2.81 8.47
N GLY A 15 6.83 -4.07 8.15
CA GLY A 15 8.19 -4.60 8.07
C GLY A 15 8.93 -4.16 6.81
N VAL A 16 10.26 -4.29 6.86
CA VAL A 16 11.17 -4.13 5.73
C VAL A 16 11.42 -5.50 5.08
N GLY A 17 11.19 -5.61 3.77
CA GLY A 17 11.29 -6.83 2.98
C GLY A 17 9.95 -7.52 2.74
N ILE A 18 9.79 -8.17 1.58
CA ILE A 18 8.55 -8.85 1.20
C ILE A 18 8.15 -9.98 2.17
N GLU A 19 9.15 -10.64 2.77
CA GLU A 19 8.96 -11.69 3.78
C GLU A 19 8.27 -11.18 5.05
N LYS A 20 8.34 -9.88 5.33
CA LYS A 20 7.70 -9.22 6.47
C LYS A 20 6.41 -8.51 6.09
N ALA A 21 5.82 -8.84 4.94
CA ALA A 21 4.55 -8.27 4.51
C ALA A 21 3.44 -8.53 5.54
N ILE A 22 2.72 -7.46 5.89
CA ILE A 22 1.63 -7.53 6.87
C ILE A 22 0.31 -7.10 6.24
N THR A 23 -0.73 -7.91 6.42
CA THR A 23 -2.05 -7.61 5.82
C THR A 23 -2.76 -6.49 6.55
N ALA A 24 -3.59 -5.72 5.82
CA ALA A 24 -4.46 -4.70 6.43
C ALA A 24 -5.36 -5.28 7.54
N ARG A 25 -5.76 -6.56 7.42
CA ARG A 25 -6.55 -7.26 8.45
C ARG A 25 -5.75 -7.43 9.73
N HIS A 26 -4.49 -7.84 9.63
CA HIS A 26 -3.66 -8.06 10.80
C HIS A 26 -3.30 -6.74 11.49
N ILE A 27 -3.00 -5.69 10.72
CA ILE A 27 -2.81 -4.33 11.26
C ILE A 27 -4.08 -3.87 11.99
N ALA A 28 -5.26 -4.04 11.38
CA ALA A 28 -6.54 -3.67 11.99
C ALA A 28 -6.76 -4.37 13.34
N GLN A 29 -6.46 -5.67 13.42
CA GLN A 29 -6.55 -6.44 14.66
C GLN A 29 -5.59 -5.93 15.74
N GLN A 30 -4.33 -5.65 15.39
CA GLN A 30 -3.32 -5.18 16.35
C GLN A 30 -3.55 -3.75 16.84
N THR A 31 -4.17 -2.91 16.01
CA THR A 31 -4.40 -1.49 16.30
C THR A 31 -5.81 -1.20 16.80
N ASN A 32 -6.70 -2.18 16.81
CA ASN A 32 -8.15 -2.03 17.06
C ASN A 32 -8.79 -0.94 16.17
N LEU A 33 -8.31 -0.84 14.93
CA LEU A 33 -8.83 0.07 13.91
C LEU A 33 -9.59 -0.72 12.86
N ASP A 34 -10.52 -0.07 12.17
CA ASP A 34 -11.15 -0.69 11.02
C ASP A 34 -10.20 -0.70 9.81
N LYS A 35 -10.44 -1.62 8.88
CA LYS A 35 -9.60 -1.79 7.67
C LYS A 35 -9.57 -0.55 6.78
N ARG A 36 -10.62 0.28 6.76
CA ARG A 36 -10.64 1.52 5.97
C ARG A 36 -9.68 2.53 6.58
N THR A 37 -9.74 2.74 7.89
CA THR A 37 -8.80 3.62 8.60
C THR A 37 -7.35 3.18 8.38
N VAL A 38 -7.07 1.88 8.46
CA VAL A 38 -5.72 1.35 8.16
C VAL A 38 -5.26 1.72 6.75
N ARG A 39 -6.10 1.50 5.73
CA ARG A 39 -5.75 1.84 4.33
C ARG A 39 -5.53 3.34 4.14
N GLU A 40 -6.32 4.18 4.80
CA GLU A 40 -6.16 5.63 4.75
C GLU A 40 -4.85 6.08 5.40
N CYS A 41 -4.47 5.50 6.54
CA CYS A 41 -3.19 5.74 7.19
C CYS A 41 -2.02 5.34 6.27
N VAL A 42 -2.07 4.13 5.69
CA VAL A 42 -1.04 3.67 4.73
C VAL A 42 -0.94 4.63 3.54
N ARG A 43 -2.07 5.09 2.98
CA ARG A 43 -2.06 6.09 1.91
C ARG A 43 -1.38 7.39 2.33
N ARG A 44 -1.62 7.88 3.56
CA ARG A 44 -0.95 9.07 4.10
C ARG A 44 0.55 8.83 4.28
N LEU A 45 0.96 7.67 4.79
CA LEU A 45 2.38 7.30 4.92
C LEU A 45 3.10 7.37 3.56
N ILE A 46 2.47 6.86 2.50
CA ILE A 46 3.02 6.92 1.14
C ILE A 46 3.05 8.35 0.60
N ILE A 47 1.88 9.01 0.52
CA ILE A 47 1.74 10.25 -0.25
C ILE A 47 2.26 11.47 0.50
N LYS A 48 1.93 11.58 1.79
CA LYS A 48 2.28 12.73 2.63
C LYS A 48 3.65 12.56 3.27
N HIS A 49 3.94 11.37 3.80
CA HIS A 49 5.20 11.10 4.47
C HIS A 49 6.27 10.52 3.54
N LYS A 50 5.99 10.25 2.26
CA LYS A 50 6.98 9.79 1.27
C LYS A 50 7.69 8.49 1.67
N ILE A 51 6.99 7.63 2.40
CA ILE A 51 7.53 6.33 2.81
C ILE A 51 7.24 5.33 1.69
N PRO A 52 8.25 4.65 1.13
CA PRO A 52 8.06 3.70 0.05
C PRO A 52 7.42 2.42 0.62
N ILE A 53 6.09 2.33 0.56
CA ILE A 53 5.34 1.13 0.99
C ILE A 53 4.76 0.48 -0.24
N ILE A 54 5.09 -0.79 -0.45
CA ILE A 54 4.52 -1.64 -1.50
C ILE A 54 3.31 -2.34 -0.92
N GLY A 55 2.19 -2.29 -1.64
CA GLY A 55 0.98 -3.05 -1.31
C GLY A 55 0.80 -4.21 -2.27
N ASN A 56 1.13 -5.42 -1.84
CA ASN A 56 0.91 -6.62 -2.66
C ASN A 56 -0.45 -7.27 -2.34
N ARG A 57 -1.27 -7.49 -3.37
CA ARG A 57 -2.62 -8.06 -3.24
C ARG A 57 -2.70 -9.54 -3.60
N LYS A 58 -1.69 -10.09 -4.30
CA LYS A 58 -1.69 -11.44 -4.89
C LYS A 58 -0.41 -12.21 -4.49
N GLY A 59 -0.43 -13.53 -4.61
CA GLY A 59 0.71 -14.40 -4.26
C GLY A 59 0.78 -14.80 -2.78
N ASN A 60 1.92 -15.39 -2.37
CA ASN A 60 2.13 -15.91 -1.02
C ASN A 60 2.39 -14.80 0.02
N HIS A 61 2.99 -13.68 -0.40
CA HIS A 61 3.31 -12.55 0.47
C HIS A 61 2.37 -11.37 0.23
N LYS A 62 1.18 -11.45 0.82
CA LYS A 62 0.13 -10.42 0.70
C LYS A 62 0.26 -9.39 1.81
N GLY A 63 0.01 -8.12 1.50
CA GLY A 63 -0.03 -7.04 2.47
C GLY A 63 0.89 -5.88 2.14
N TYR A 64 1.27 -5.14 3.17
CA TYR A 64 2.12 -3.96 3.10
C TYR A 64 3.52 -4.27 3.61
N PHE A 65 4.54 -3.78 2.92
CA PHE A 65 5.93 -3.81 3.36
C PHE A 65 6.72 -2.65 2.76
N ILE A 66 7.86 -2.33 3.35
CA ILE A 66 8.85 -1.40 2.82
C ILE A 66 9.89 -2.24 2.06
N PRO A 67 10.25 -1.93 0.80
CA PRO A 67 11.20 -2.73 0.06
C PRO A 67 12.58 -2.72 0.75
N ALA A 68 13.18 -3.90 0.89
CA ALA A 68 14.50 -4.08 1.49
C ALA A 68 15.64 -3.85 0.48
N ASN A 69 15.37 -4.01 -0.82
CA ASN A 69 16.37 -3.94 -1.88
C ASN A 69 15.78 -3.41 -3.19
N HIS A 70 16.67 -3.13 -4.15
CA HIS A 70 16.29 -2.57 -5.44
C HIS A 70 15.37 -3.50 -6.25
N SER A 71 15.56 -4.82 -6.15
CA SER A 71 14.72 -5.79 -6.87
C SER A 71 13.26 -5.74 -6.40
N GLU A 72 13.04 -5.74 -5.08
CA GLU A 72 11.70 -5.58 -4.51
C GLU A 72 11.07 -4.24 -4.88
N LEU A 73 11.85 -3.16 -4.88
CA LEU A 73 11.39 -1.84 -5.30
C LEU A 73 10.95 -1.84 -6.77
N MET A 74 11.77 -2.37 -7.68
CA MET A 74 11.46 -2.42 -9.11
C MET A 74 10.25 -3.31 -9.39
N ALA A 75 10.12 -4.45 -8.71
CA ALA A 75 8.94 -5.30 -8.80
C ALA A 75 7.67 -4.56 -8.34
N GLY A 76 7.76 -3.79 -7.24
CA GLY A 76 6.67 -2.94 -6.75
C GLY A 76 6.28 -1.84 -7.73
N ILE A 77 7.26 -1.18 -8.36
CA ILE A 77 7.03 -0.15 -9.39
C ILE A 77 6.33 -0.76 -10.60
N GLY A 78 6.83 -1.86 -11.16
CA GLY A 78 6.21 -2.51 -12.32
C GLY A 78 4.78 -2.98 -12.05
N ALA A 79 4.50 -3.47 -10.84
CA ALA A 79 3.14 -3.81 -10.43
C ALA A 79 2.22 -2.57 -10.35
N LEU A 80 2.73 -1.45 -9.87
CA LEU A 80 1.98 -0.19 -9.80
C LEU A 80 1.72 0.40 -11.19
N GLU A 81 2.70 0.37 -12.09
CA GLU A 81 2.55 0.81 -13.48
C GLU A 81 1.45 0.03 -14.19
N LYS A 82 1.44 -1.30 -14.02
CA LYS A 82 0.39 -2.16 -14.58
C LYS A 82 -1.00 -1.83 -14.02
N GLN A 83 -1.08 -1.54 -12.71
CA GLN A 83 -2.33 -1.10 -12.10
C GLN A 83 -2.80 0.26 -12.67
N ILE A 84 -1.88 1.19 -12.91
CA ILE A 84 -2.19 2.49 -13.52
C ILE A 84 -2.72 2.29 -14.95
N GLU A 85 -2.12 1.39 -15.74
CA GLU A 85 -2.59 1.09 -17.09
C GLU A 85 -4.01 0.50 -17.10
N GLU A 86 -4.31 -0.44 -16.20
CA GLU A 86 -5.66 -1.00 -16.06
C GLU A 86 -6.70 0.06 -15.64
N GLU A 87 -6.36 0.95 -14.70
CA GLU A 87 -7.25 2.04 -14.28
C GLU A 87 -7.43 3.11 -15.38
N LYS A 88 -6.44 3.33 -16.25
CA LYS A 88 -6.59 4.20 -17.44
C LYS A 88 -7.60 3.63 -18.43
N LYS A 89 -7.52 2.34 -18.76
CA LYS A 89 -8.51 1.66 -19.62
C LYS A 89 -9.92 1.74 -19.03
N ARG A 90 -10.03 1.60 -17.71
CA ARG A 90 -11.30 1.77 -17.01
C ARG A 90 -11.83 3.20 -17.10
N LEU A 91 -10.96 4.20 -16.99
CA LEU A 91 -11.33 5.61 -17.15
C LEU A 91 -11.87 5.89 -18.56
N GLU A 92 -11.24 5.35 -19.60
CA GLU A 92 -11.70 5.49 -21.00
C GLU A 92 -13.13 4.97 -21.15
N VAL A 93 -13.44 3.79 -20.64
CA VAL A 93 -14.82 3.23 -20.66
C VAL A 93 -15.82 4.13 -19.93
N LEU A 94 -15.42 4.76 -18.83
CA LEU A 94 -16.30 5.69 -18.09
C LEU A 94 -16.55 6.99 -18.87
N LEU A 95 -15.55 7.50 -19.59
CA LEU A 95 -15.68 8.69 -20.44
C LEU A 95 -16.53 8.42 -21.68
N GLU A 96 -16.41 7.24 -22.28
CA GLU A 96 -17.27 6.83 -23.41
C GLU A 96 -18.75 6.72 -23.01
N ALA A 97 -19.05 6.38 -21.76
CA ALA A 97 -20.42 6.30 -21.25
C ALA A 97 -21.06 7.67 -20.93
N GLU A 98 -20.28 8.76 -20.96
CA GLU A 98 -20.77 10.14 -20.80
C GLU A 98 -21.30 10.74 -22.11
N VAL A 99 -21.03 10.09 -23.26
CA VAL A 99 -21.42 10.51 -24.62
C VAL A 99 -22.75 9.86 -25.03
#